data_AF-A0A822AD62-F1
#
_entry.id   AF-A0A822AD62-F1
#
_cell.length_a   1.000
_cell.length_b   1.000
_cell.length_c   1.000
_cell.angle_alpha   90.00
_cell.angle_beta   90.00
_cell.angle_gamma   90.00
#
_symmetry.space_group_name_H-M   'P 1'
#
loop_
_entity.id
_entity.type
_entity.pdbx_description
1 polymer ?
#
loop_
_entity_poly.entity_id
_entity_poly.type
_entity_poly.pdbx_seq_one_letter_code
_entity_poly.pdbx_strand_id
1 'polypeptide(L)'
;HLSDSVKDLNRCTNCHSADAIYACNKCENENFCSSCYETAHAAPVMQKHQRVSSHENPPVTIPCITHPKKSLEYWCSKCSTLICIDCLLFQHKDHNKILLDDAIQGFKTKINIDLHSIQSSLNDKINETDILLNIIDNNSKFSRQKMTETMAEIRRNILQNIFYTEKEQKKRIEDYKIPLTNELQRLNMQKVSFEMLSSMRNRTKLLEAKERFDDYVNKTNEKLKSLQMPPVTDYFLEGVDQLQSVKEKILQCGEYVEISRYHNPQLEKFISENGTKQELDLKLRNLTDSDMIFVADMLRNSTVQKYFLRTTAFLE
;
A
#
# COMPACT_ATOMS: atom_id res chain seq x y z
N HIS A 1 -8.15 -18.77 -28.64
CA HIS A 1 -9.23 -19.73 -28.94
C HIS A 1 -10.07 -19.35 -30.17
N LEU A 2 -10.76 -18.20 -30.24
CA LEU A 2 -11.43 -17.75 -31.49
C LEU A 2 -10.45 -17.21 -32.55
N SER A 3 -9.29 -16.68 -32.15
CA SER A 3 -8.21 -16.22 -33.04
C SER A 3 -7.49 -17.34 -33.79
N ASP A 4 -7.60 -18.57 -33.29
CA ASP A 4 -6.83 -19.71 -33.80
C ASP A 4 -7.65 -20.46 -34.87
N SER A 5 -8.98 -20.53 -34.73
CA SER A 5 -9.88 -21.12 -35.72
C SER A 5 -10.06 -20.28 -36.99
N VAL A 6 -9.89 -18.95 -36.94
CA VAL A 6 -9.94 -18.08 -38.14
C VAL A 6 -8.66 -18.20 -38.96
N LYS A 7 -7.52 -18.54 -38.33
CA LYS A 7 -6.24 -18.74 -39.02
C LYS A 7 -6.20 -19.99 -39.87
N ASP A 8 -6.97 -21.02 -39.54
CA ASP A 8 -6.97 -22.29 -40.29
C ASP A 8 -7.74 -22.23 -41.62
N LEU A 9 -8.64 -21.25 -41.81
CA LEU A 9 -9.43 -21.14 -43.03
C LEU A 9 -8.62 -20.63 -44.24
N ASN A 10 -7.47 -19.98 -43.99
CA ASN A 10 -6.63 -19.34 -45.01
C ASN A 10 -5.32 -20.08 -45.27
N ARG A 11 -5.09 -21.28 -44.72
CA ARG A 11 -3.85 -22.04 -44.97
C ARG A 11 -3.98 -22.94 -46.18
N CYS A 12 -2.86 -23.20 -46.85
CA CYS A 12 -2.80 -24.11 -47.99
C CYS A 12 -3.24 -25.52 -47.56
N THR A 13 -4.21 -26.09 -48.28
CA THR A 13 -4.77 -27.42 -48.06
C THR A 13 -3.73 -28.54 -48.18
N ASN A 14 -2.65 -28.31 -48.93
CA ASN A 14 -1.63 -29.34 -49.18
C ASN A 14 -0.48 -29.30 -48.16
N CYS A 15 0.08 -28.12 -47.85
CA CYS A 15 1.23 -28.01 -46.95
C CYS A 15 0.90 -27.53 -45.53
N HIS A 16 -0.32 -27.03 -45.30
CA HIS A 16 -0.81 -26.46 -44.04
C HIS A 16 0.08 -25.38 -43.39
N SER A 17 1.15 -24.95 -44.06
CA SER A 17 2.23 -24.15 -43.47
C SER A 17 2.26 -22.72 -44.00
N ALA A 18 1.86 -22.54 -45.27
CA ALA A 18 1.78 -21.25 -45.95
C ALA A 18 0.32 -20.85 -46.16
N ASP A 19 0.09 -19.55 -46.28
CA ASP A 19 -1.22 -19.01 -46.62
C ASP A 19 -1.61 -19.43 -48.04
N ALA A 20 -2.88 -19.76 -48.22
CA ALA A 20 -3.44 -20.10 -49.51
C ALA A 20 -3.79 -18.82 -50.27
N ILE A 21 -3.14 -18.65 -51.43
CA ILE A 21 -3.25 -17.45 -52.28
C ILE A 21 -4.00 -17.80 -53.57
N TYR A 22 -4.03 -19.08 -53.93
CA TYR A 22 -4.63 -19.55 -55.18
C TYR A 22 -5.67 -20.64 -54.91
N ALA A 23 -6.73 -20.62 -55.70
CA ALA A 23 -7.66 -21.74 -55.84
C ALA A 23 -7.68 -22.18 -57.31
N CYS A 24 -8.31 -23.32 -57.57
CA CYS A 24 -8.40 -23.90 -58.90
C CYS A 24 -9.87 -24.04 -59.29
N ASN A 25 -10.25 -23.59 -60.48
CA ASN A 25 -11.64 -23.63 -60.93
C ASN A 25 -12.20 -25.06 -61.16
N LYS A 26 -11.33 -26.08 -61.15
CA LYS A 26 -11.67 -27.49 -61.40
C LYS A 26 -11.28 -28.44 -60.27
N CYS A 27 -10.35 -28.06 -59.40
CA CYS A 27 -10.05 -28.84 -58.19
C CYS A 27 -11.01 -28.37 -57.09
N GLU A 28 -12.04 -29.16 -56.82
CA GLU A 28 -13.06 -28.81 -55.84
C GLU A 28 -12.44 -28.70 -54.43
N ASN A 29 -12.71 -27.57 -53.75
CA ASN A 29 -12.40 -27.32 -52.34
C ASN A 29 -10.91 -27.37 -51.92
N GLU A 30 -9.97 -27.16 -52.85
CA GLU A 30 -8.53 -27.10 -52.55
C GLU A 30 -7.96 -25.69 -52.76
N ASN A 31 -7.43 -25.09 -51.68
CA ASN A 31 -6.73 -23.81 -51.72
C ASN A 31 -5.22 -24.03 -51.56
N PHE A 32 -4.42 -23.40 -52.42
CA PHE A 32 -2.99 -23.64 -52.55
C PHE A 32 -2.19 -22.37 -52.26
N CYS A 33 -1.01 -22.54 -51.64
CA CYS A 33 0.04 -21.54 -51.75
C CYS A 33 0.69 -21.61 -53.15
N SER A 34 1.51 -20.61 -53.51
CA SER A 34 2.13 -20.55 -54.84
C SER A 34 2.88 -21.83 -55.25
N SER A 35 3.72 -22.34 -54.35
CA SER A 35 4.55 -23.52 -54.64
C SER A 35 3.72 -24.81 -54.74
N CYS A 36 2.73 -24.98 -53.88
CA CYS A 36 1.84 -26.14 -53.92
C CYS A 36 0.95 -26.13 -55.17
N TYR A 37 0.52 -24.96 -55.65
CA TYR A 37 -0.25 -24.85 -56.89
C TYR A 37 0.58 -25.33 -58.08
N GLU A 38 1.80 -24.83 -58.22
CA GLU A 38 2.72 -25.18 -59.32
C GLU A 38 3.09 -26.67 -59.30
N THR A 39 3.29 -27.24 -58.10
CA THR A 39 3.61 -28.66 -57.95
C THR A 39 2.42 -29.55 -58.32
N ALA A 40 1.22 -29.23 -57.81
CA ALA A 40 0.00 -29.99 -58.08
C ALA A 40 -0.44 -29.89 -59.56
N HIS A 41 -0.15 -28.75 -60.22
CA HIS A 41 -0.53 -28.50 -61.61
C HIS A 41 0.64 -28.66 -62.60
N ALA A 42 1.75 -29.28 -62.20
CA ALA A 42 2.91 -29.50 -63.08
C ALA A 42 2.60 -30.46 -64.24
N ALA A 43 1.69 -31.42 -64.02
CA ALA A 43 1.31 -32.40 -65.02
C ALA A 43 0.56 -31.75 -66.21
N PRO A 44 0.82 -32.14 -67.48
CA PRO A 44 0.22 -31.54 -68.67
C PRO A 44 -1.32 -31.54 -68.68
N VAL A 45 -1.94 -32.52 -68.01
CA VAL A 45 -3.40 -32.63 -67.88
C VAL A 45 -3.96 -31.56 -66.92
N MET A 46 -3.22 -31.24 -65.86
CA MET A 46 -3.62 -30.30 -64.81
C MET A 46 -3.34 -28.83 -65.19
N GLN A 47 -2.40 -28.56 -66.11
CA GLN A 47 -2.15 -27.20 -66.65
C GLN A 47 -3.36 -26.61 -67.39
N LYS A 48 -4.35 -27.45 -67.76
CA LYS A 48 -5.64 -27.02 -68.33
C LYS A 48 -6.61 -26.48 -67.28
N HIS A 49 -6.25 -26.53 -66.00
CA HIS A 49 -7.03 -25.93 -64.92
C HIS A 49 -6.64 -24.45 -64.75
N GLN A 50 -7.61 -23.60 -64.45
CA GLN A 50 -7.38 -22.16 -64.35
C GLN A 50 -7.11 -21.76 -62.90
N ARG A 51 -6.01 -21.01 -62.70
CA ARG A 51 -5.66 -20.40 -61.43
C ARG A 51 -6.58 -19.21 -61.14
N VAL A 52 -7.24 -19.22 -59.99
CA VAL A 52 -8.07 -18.12 -59.48
C VAL A 52 -7.56 -17.67 -58.09
N SER A 53 -7.92 -16.47 -57.65
CA SER A 53 -7.56 -15.97 -56.32
C SER A 53 -8.30 -16.75 -55.23
N SER A 54 -7.62 -17.16 -54.16
CA SER A 54 -8.27 -17.83 -53.02
C SER A 54 -9.31 -16.93 -52.31
N HIS A 55 -9.18 -15.60 -52.44
CA HIS A 55 -10.13 -14.61 -51.93
C HIS A 55 -11.37 -14.43 -52.82
N GLU A 56 -11.33 -14.93 -54.05
CA GLU A 56 -12.42 -14.89 -55.03
C GLU A 56 -13.00 -16.29 -55.29
N ASN A 57 -12.94 -17.18 -54.29
CA ASN A 57 -13.59 -18.47 -54.41
C ASN A 57 -15.08 -18.24 -54.71
N PRO A 58 -15.64 -18.85 -55.78
CA PRO A 58 -17.06 -18.79 -56.03
C PRO A 58 -17.81 -19.28 -54.77
N PRO A 59 -19.01 -18.72 -54.47
CA PRO A 59 -19.74 -19.09 -53.27
C PRO A 59 -19.86 -20.62 -53.20
N VAL A 60 -19.30 -21.20 -52.13
CA VAL A 60 -19.36 -22.64 -51.88
C VAL A 60 -20.82 -22.99 -51.76
N THR A 61 -21.38 -23.58 -52.81
CA THR A 61 -22.77 -24.05 -52.81
C THR A 61 -22.80 -25.32 -51.98
N ILE A 62 -23.16 -25.18 -50.70
CA ILE A 62 -23.25 -26.33 -49.81
C ILE A 62 -24.48 -27.14 -50.24
N PRO A 63 -24.31 -28.40 -50.70
CA PRO A 63 -25.43 -29.22 -51.12
C PRO A 63 -26.23 -29.68 -49.91
N CYS A 64 -27.54 -29.81 -50.08
CA CYS A 64 -28.40 -30.32 -49.03
C CYS A 64 -28.18 -31.83 -48.83
N ILE A 65 -28.04 -32.27 -47.57
CA ILE A 65 -27.83 -33.67 -47.22
C ILE A 65 -28.99 -34.57 -47.71
N THR A 66 -30.22 -34.06 -47.64
CA THR A 66 -31.42 -34.78 -48.10
C THR A 66 -31.69 -34.61 -49.60
N HIS A 67 -31.21 -33.51 -50.20
CA HIS A 67 -31.39 -33.20 -51.61
C HIS A 67 -30.04 -32.81 -52.25
N PRO A 68 -29.17 -33.78 -52.58
CA PRO A 68 -27.78 -33.50 -52.99
C PRO A 68 -27.63 -32.62 -54.24
N LYS A 69 -28.68 -32.51 -55.05
CA LYS A 69 -28.73 -31.68 -56.27
C LYS A 69 -29.17 -30.23 -56.01
N LYS A 70 -29.43 -29.85 -54.76
CA LYS A 70 -29.94 -28.53 -54.38
C LYS A 70 -29.01 -27.86 -53.38
N SER A 71 -28.78 -26.57 -53.57
CA SER A 71 -28.04 -25.68 -52.67
C SER A 71 -28.86 -25.29 -51.44
N LEU A 72 -28.18 -25.10 -50.31
CA LEU A 72 -28.74 -24.51 -49.11
C LEU A 72 -28.78 -22.97 -49.26
N GLU A 73 -29.97 -22.41 -49.40
CA GLU A 73 -30.17 -20.97 -49.70
C GLU A 73 -31.06 -20.24 -48.67
N TYR A 74 -31.68 -21.00 -47.76
CA TYR A 74 -32.62 -20.46 -46.79
C TYR A 74 -32.25 -20.86 -45.36
N TRP A 75 -32.60 -20.02 -44.40
CA TRP A 75 -32.48 -20.31 -42.98
C TRP A 75 -33.87 -20.51 -42.36
N CYS A 76 -34.07 -21.62 -41.67
CA CYS A 76 -35.29 -21.87 -40.90
C CYS A 76 -35.10 -21.44 -39.44
N SER A 77 -35.69 -20.32 -39.04
CA SER A 77 -35.52 -19.76 -37.70
C SER A 77 -36.08 -20.65 -36.59
N LYS A 78 -37.13 -21.44 -36.86
CA LYS A 78 -37.72 -22.36 -35.88
C LYS A 78 -36.85 -23.59 -35.62
N CYS A 79 -36.14 -24.08 -36.64
CA CYS A 79 -35.30 -25.27 -36.55
C CYS A 79 -33.81 -24.95 -36.39
N SER A 80 -33.44 -23.67 -36.49
CA SER A 80 -32.06 -23.20 -36.46
C SER A 80 -31.14 -23.95 -37.42
N THR A 81 -31.61 -24.17 -38.66
CA THR A 81 -30.87 -24.93 -39.68
C THR A 81 -30.97 -24.29 -41.07
N LEU A 82 -29.93 -24.50 -41.88
CA LEU A 82 -29.90 -24.20 -43.30
C LEU A 82 -30.73 -25.23 -44.08
N ILE A 83 -31.51 -24.77 -45.05
CA ILE A 83 -32.39 -25.61 -45.87
C ILE A 83 -32.31 -25.22 -47.35
N CYS A 84 -32.55 -26.20 -48.24
CA CYS A 84 -32.74 -25.96 -49.67
C CYS A 84 -34.22 -25.70 -49.99
N ILE A 85 -34.50 -25.36 -51.26
CA ILE A 85 -35.87 -25.10 -51.74
C ILE A 85 -36.84 -26.28 -51.53
N ASP A 86 -36.37 -27.52 -51.70
CA ASP A 86 -37.24 -28.70 -51.54
C ASP A 86 -37.56 -28.94 -50.05
N CYS A 87 -36.56 -28.79 -49.16
CA CYS A 87 -36.79 -28.80 -47.71
C CYS A 87 -37.77 -27.70 -47.27
N LEU A 88 -37.69 -26.52 -47.88
CA LEU A 88 -38.59 -25.39 -47.61
C LEU A 88 -40.05 -25.72 -47.96
N LEU A 89 -40.27 -26.46 -49.05
CA LEU A 89 -41.61 -26.79 -49.55
C LEU A 89 -42.28 -27.97 -48.84
N PHE A 90 -41.50 -28.99 -48.44
CA PHE A 90 -42.06 -30.22 -47.87
C PHE A 90 -41.89 -30.32 -46.35
N GLN A 91 -40.67 -30.17 -45.85
CA GLN A 91 -40.34 -30.45 -44.44
C GLN A 91 -40.50 -29.21 -43.54
N HIS A 92 -40.29 -28.01 -44.07
CA HIS A 92 -40.33 -26.74 -43.34
C HIS A 92 -41.45 -25.81 -43.86
N LYS A 93 -42.53 -26.38 -44.41
CA LYS A 93 -43.60 -25.63 -45.08
C LYS A 93 -44.21 -24.55 -44.19
N ASP A 94 -44.48 -24.90 -42.93
CA ASP A 94 -45.18 -24.02 -41.97
C ASP A 94 -44.24 -23.32 -40.97
N HIS A 95 -42.93 -23.34 -41.22
CA HIS A 95 -41.95 -22.69 -40.34
C HIS A 95 -41.60 -21.29 -40.83
N ASN A 96 -41.06 -20.42 -39.97
CA ASN A 96 -40.54 -19.14 -40.45
C ASN A 96 -39.18 -19.36 -41.15
N LYS A 97 -39.05 -18.90 -42.40
CA LYS A 97 -37.85 -19.05 -43.23
C LYS A 97 -37.53 -17.74 -43.93
N ILE A 98 -36.25 -17.42 -44.01
CA ILE A 98 -35.71 -16.22 -44.67
C ILE A 98 -34.54 -16.63 -45.57
N LEU A 99 -34.17 -15.75 -46.50
CA LEU A 99 -32.96 -15.96 -47.30
C LEU A 99 -31.73 -16.00 -46.40
N LEU A 100 -30.77 -16.83 -46.77
CA LEU A 100 -29.53 -17.00 -46.01
C LEU A 100 -28.80 -15.66 -45.80
N ASP A 101 -28.71 -14.84 -46.84
CA ASP A 101 -28.02 -13.54 -46.76
C ASP A 101 -28.72 -12.58 -45.77
N ASP A 102 -30.05 -12.54 -45.78
CA ASP A 102 -30.84 -11.75 -44.84
C ASP A 102 -30.69 -12.26 -43.40
N ALA A 103 -30.63 -13.58 -43.22
CA ALA A 103 -30.40 -14.20 -41.91
C ALA A 103 -29.02 -13.84 -41.35
N ILE A 104 -27.99 -13.94 -42.19
CA ILE A 104 -26.62 -13.58 -41.84
C ILE A 104 -26.53 -12.09 -41.50
N GLN A 105 -27.14 -11.23 -42.30
CA GLN A 105 -27.11 -9.79 -42.07
C GLN A 105 -27.86 -9.40 -40.80
N GLY A 106 -29.03 -10.00 -40.55
CA GLY A 106 -29.77 -9.82 -39.30
C GLY A 106 -28.98 -10.29 -38.07
N PHE A 107 -28.35 -11.47 -38.17
CA PHE A 107 -27.52 -12.01 -37.10
C PHE A 107 -26.29 -11.12 -36.82
N LYS A 108 -25.57 -10.70 -37.86
CA LYS A 108 -24.43 -9.76 -37.75
C LYS A 108 -24.85 -8.46 -37.06
N THR A 109 -25.96 -7.88 -37.49
CA THR A 109 -26.48 -6.63 -36.92
C THR A 109 -26.82 -6.80 -35.45
N LYS A 110 -27.53 -7.87 -35.10
CA LYS A 110 -27.88 -8.17 -33.70
C LYS A 110 -26.65 -8.35 -32.84
N ILE A 111 -25.71 -9.21 -33.25
CA ILE A 111 -24.47 -9.44 -32.50
C ILE A 111 -23.67 -8.15 -32.35
N ASN A 112 -23.59 -7.31 -33.39
CA ASN A 112 -22.88 -6.04 -33.29
C ASN A 112 -23.53 -5.08 -32.29
N ILE A 113 -24.87 -5.01 -32.26
CA ILE A 113 -25.61 -4.22 -31.26
C ILE A 113 -25.36 -4.76 -29.86
N ASP A 114 -25.49 -6.08 -29.66
CA ASP A 114 -25.31 -6.73 -28.37
C ASP A 114 -23.86 -6.52 -27.85
N LEU A 115 -22.86 -6.67 -28.73
CA LEU A 115 -21.45 -6.42 -28.40
C LEU A 115 -21.19 -4.96 -28.03
N HIS A 116 -21.73 -4.00 -28.79
CA HIS A 116 -21.61 -2.59 -28.46
C HIS A 116 -22.30 -2.24 -27.12
N SER A 117 -23.46 -2.82 -26.84
CA SER A 117 -24.16 -2.63 -25.57
C SER A 117 -23.34 -3.17 -24.39
N ILE A 118 -22.78 -4.37 -24.52
CA ILE A 118 -21.89 -4.96 -23.50
C ILE A 118 -20.65 -4.09 -23.31
N GLN A 119 -20.01 -3.64 -24.41
CA GLN A 119 -18.83 -2.79 -24.35
C GLN A 119 -19.12 -1.48 -23.61
N SER A 120 -20.25 -0.83 -23.91
CA SER A 120 -20.66 0.39 -23.20
C SER A 120 -20.86 0.12 -21.71
N SER A 121 -21.59 -0.94 -21.36
CA SER A 121 -21.86 -1.27 -19.96
C SER A 121 -20.59 -1.61 -19.17
N LEU A 122 -19.63 -2.32 -19.79
CA LEU A 122 -18.33 -2.58 -19.19
C LEU A 122 -17.54 -1.30 -18.97
N ASN A 123 -17.50 -0.40 -19.95
CA ASN A 123 -16.83 0.90 -19.81
C ASN A 123 -17.46 1.73 -18.69
N ASP A 124 -18.78 1.77 -18.58
CA ASP A 124 -19.48 2.48 -17.50
C ASP A 124 -19.09 1.91 -16.13
N LYS A 125 -19.02 0.58 -16.02
CA LYS A 125 -18.59 -0.10 -14.78
C LYS A 125 -17.12 0.18 -14.45
N ILE A 126 -16.24 0.19 -15.43
CA ILE A 126 -14.82 0.55 -15.25
C ILE A 126 -14.70 1.99 -14.76
N ASN A 127 -15.39 2.93 -15.41
CA ASN A 127 -15.40 4.34 -15.00
C ASN A 127 -15.95 4.51 -13.57
N GLU A 128 -17.03 3.81 -13.22
CA GLU A 128 -17.58 3.81 -11.87
C GLU A 128 -16.55 3.31 -10.84
N THR A 129 -15.84 2.21 -11.16
CA THR A 129 -14.77 1.70 -10.28
C THR A 129 -13.60 2.67 -10.15
N ASP A 130 -13.19 3.35 -11.22
CA ASP A 130 -12.12 4.34 -11.19
C ASP A 130 -12.50 5.56 -10.34
N ILE A 131 -13.76 6.01 -10.41
CA ILE A 131 -14.28 7.08 -9.54
C ILE A 131 -14.21 6.64 -8.08
N LEU A 132 -14.66 5.42 -7.76
CA LEU A 132 -14.62 4.89 -6.39
C LEU A 132 -13.18 4.75 -5.87
N LEU A 133 -12.25 4.27 -6.70
CA LEU A 133 -10.83 4.19 -6.36
C LEU A 133 -10.24 5.57 -6.05
N ASN A 134 -10.54 6.57 -6.89
CA ASN A 134 -10.11 7.95 -6.65
C ASN A 134 -10.70 8.54 -5.35
N ILE A 135 -11.96 8.23 -5.03
CA ILE A 135 -12.58 8.65 -3.77
C ILE A 135 -11.84 8.01 -2.58
N ILE A 136 -11.55 6.71 -2.65
CA ILE A 136 -10.83 6.00 -1.58
C ILE A 136 -9.41 6.57 -1.41
N ASP A 137 -8.67 6.79 -2.49
CA ASP A 137 -7.32 7.34 -2.44
C ASP A 137 -7.32 8.76 -1.84
N ASN A 138 -8.21 9.64 -2.31
CA ASN A 138 -8.36 10.99 -1.77
C ASN A 138 -8.77 11.01 -0.30
N ASN A 139 -9.73 10.17 0.09
CA ASN A 139 -10.15 10.04 1.48
C ASN A 139 -9.00 9.54 2.35
N SER A 140 -8.24 8.54 1.89
CA SER A 140 -7.10 8.02 2.63
C SER A 140 -5.99 9.07 2.84
N LYS A 141 -5.70 9.87 1.81
CA LYS A 141 -4.75 10.98 1.86
C LYS A 141 -5.23 12.07 2.82
N PHE A 142 -6.49 12.48 2.69
CA PHE A 142 -7.10 13.49 3.56
C PHE A 142 -7.13 13.04 5.02
N SER A 143 -7.60 11.81 5.29
CA SER A 143 -7.62 11.25 6.64
C SER A 143 -6.23 11.15 7.25
N ARG A 144 -5.22 10.72 6.47
CA ARG A 144 -3.82 10.67 6.91
C ARG A 144 -3.32 12.06 7.29
N GLN A 145 -3.49 13.04 6.40
CA GLN A 145 -3.05 14.42 6.64
C GLN A 145 -3.72 14.98 7.90
N LYS A 146 -5.05 14.88 7.98
CA LYS A 146 -5.80 15.42 9.11
C LYS A 146 -5.41 14.75 10.44
N MET A 147 -5.23 13.43 10.44
CA MET A 147 -4.75 12.70 11.61
C MET A 147 -3.35 13.19 12.04
N THR A 148 -2.41 13.36 11.10
CA THR A 148 -1.07 13.85 11.43
C THR A 148 -1.07 15.27 11.99
N GLU A 149 -1.87 16.17 11.41
CA GLU A 149 -2.01 17.56 11.87
C GLU A 149 -2.61 17.60 13.29
N THR A 150 -3.73 16.91 13.50
CA THR A 150 -4.41 16.87 14.80
C THR A 150 -3.53 16.22 15.88
N MET A 151 -2.82 15.13 15.56
CA MET A 151 -1.90 14.49 16.50
C MET A 151 -0.75 15.42 16.91
N ALA A 152 -0.17 16.15 15.94
CA ALA A 152 0.88 17.13 16.21
C ALA A 152 0.36 18.27 17.10
N GLU A 153 -0.87 18.71 16.89
CA GLU A 153 -1.52 19.75 17.70
C GLU A 153 -1.81 19.29 19.13
N ILE A 154 -2.42 18.11 19.29
CA ILE A 154 -2.67 17.51 20.61
C ILE A 154 -1.35 17.37 21.37
N ARG A 155 -0.30 16.83 20.72
CA ARG A 155 1.03 16.69 21.34
C ARG A 155 1.58 18.03 21.80
N ARG A 156 1.51 19.06 20.96
CA ARG A 156 1.98 20.41 21.32
C ARG A 156 1.21 20.96 22.53
N ASN A 157 -0.11 20.87 22.52
CA ASN A 157 -0.96 21.40 23.58
C ASN A 157 -0.71 20.70 24.92
N ILE A 158 -0.59 19.37 24.92
CA ILE A 158 -0.29 18.60 26.13
C ILE A 158 1.07 19.01 26.71
N LEU A 159 2.12 19.01 25.89
CA LEU A 159 3.48 19.36 26.35
C LEU A 159 3.56 20.81 26.84
N GLN A 160 2.88 21.73 26.17
CA GLN A 160 2.86 23.14 26.55
C GLN A 160 2.11 23.37 27.87
N ASN A 161 0.98 22.70 28.08
CA ASN A 161 0.24 22.77 29.34
C ASN A 161 1.06 22.20 30.50
N ILE A 162 1.68 21.02 30.33
CA ILE A 162 2.58 20.43 31.33
C ILE A 162 3.70 21.42 31.69
N PHE A 163 4.38 21.98 30.68
CA PHE A 163 5.46 22.94 30.90
C PHE A 163 5.03 24.16 31.71
N TYR A 164 3.89 24.79 31.38
CA TYR A 164 3.41 25.95 32.13
C TYR A 164 3.01 25.60 33.55
N THR A 165 2.33 24.48 33.76
CA THR A 165 1.94 24.02 35.10
C THR A 165 3.15 23.69 35.96
N GLU A 166 4.15 22.96 35.43
CA GLU A 166 5.40 22.68 36.14
C GLU A 166 6.16 23.96 36.50
N LYS A 167 6.23 24.91 35.56
CA LYS A 167 6.85 26.21 35.80
C LYS A 167 6.15 26.99 36.91
N GLU A 168 4.83 26.97 36.94
CA GLU A 168 4.02 27.62 37.98
C GLU A 168 4.20 26.93 39.34
N GLN A 169 4.13 25.59 39.38
CA GLN A 169 4.39 24.82 40.60
C GLN A 169 5.78 25.11 41.17
N LYS A 170 6.81 25.12 40.32
CA LYS A 170 8.18 25.46 40.74
C LYS A 170 8.25 26.85 41.35
N LYS A 171 7.61 27.85 40.71
CA LYS A 171 7.56 29.21 41.24
C LYS A 171 6.86 29.26 42.60
N ARG A 172 5.73 28.57 42.78
CA ARG A 172 5.02 28.49 44.06
C ARG A 172 5.88 27.89 45.18
N ILE A 173 6.69 26.88 44.87
CA ILE A 173 7.63 26.27 45.83
C ILE A 173 8.77 27.24 46.15
N GLU A 174 9.32 27.93 45.16
CA GLU A 174 10.34 28.97 45.37
C GLU A 174 9.80 30.11 46.26
N ASP A 175 8.60 30.60 45.98
CA ASP A 175 7.93 31.65 46.76
C ASP A 175 7.65 31.17 48.20
N TYR A 176 7.29 29.90 48.42
CA TYR A 176 7.10 29.30 49.75
C TYR A 176 8.42 29.17 50.53
N LYS A 177 9.55 28.95 49.84
CA LYS A 177 10.87 28.83 50.48
C LYS A 177 11.37 30.16 51.05
N ILE A 178 10.95 31.30 50.49
CA ILE A 178 11.37 32.65 50.92
C ILE A 178 11.03 32.92 52.40
N PRO A 179 9.76 32.83 52.86
CA PRO A 179 9.42 33.11 54.26
C PRO A 179 10.09 32.12 55.22
N LEU A 180 10.25 30.84 54.85
CA LEU A 180 10.96 29.86 55.67
C LEU A 180 12.42 30.25 55.88
N THR A 181 13.10 30.70 54.82
CA THR A 181 14.49 31.15 54.89
C THR A 181 14.62 32.38 55.78
N ASN A 182 13.68 33.33 55.67
CA ASN A 182 13.66 34.54 56.50
C ASN A 182 13.42 34.21 57.99
N GLU A 183 12.50 33.30 58.30
CA GLU A 183 12.26 32.88 59.68
C GLU A 183 13.45 32.10 60.27
N LEU A 184 14.14 31.28 59.46
CA LEU A 184 15.37 30.62 59.87
C LEU A 184 16.48 31.62 60.22
N GLN A 185 16.66 32.67 59.40
CA GLN A 185 17.61 33.74 59.70
C GLN A 185 17.27 34.47 61.01
N ARG A 186 15.99 34.76 61.24
CA ARG A 186 15.51 35.37 62.50
C ARG A 186 15.78 34.47 63.71
N LEU A 187 15.51 33.17 63.58
CA LEU A 187 15.77 32.20 64.64
C LEU A 187 17.27 32.14 64.98
N ASN A 188 18.13 32.15 63.97
CA ASN A 188 19.58 32.17 64.18
C ASN A 188 20.02 33.44 64.93
N MET A 189 19.48 34.61 64.59
CA MET A 189 19.76 35.84 65.36
C MET A 189 19.29 35.75 66.81
N GLN A 190 18.11 35.17 67.08
CA GLN A 190 17.61 34.98 68.44
C GLN A 190 18.47 33.97 69.23
N LYS A 191 18.95 32.89 68.59
CA LYS A 191 19.89 31.94 69.21
C LYS A 191 21.19 32.62 69.63
N VAL A 192 21.81 33.40 68.74
CA VAL A 192 23.03 34.16 69.07
C VAL A 192 22.77 35.14 70.22
N SER A 193 21.62 35.83 70.20
CA SER A 193 21.23 36.71 71.31
C SER A 193 21.08 35.95 72.63
N PHE A 194 20.50 34.75 72.60
CA PHE A 194 20.32 33.91 73.78
C PHE A 194 21.66 33.40 74.33
N GLU A 195 22.56 32.93 73.46
CA GLU A 195 23.91 32.47 73.81
C GLU A 195 24.74 33.60 74.44
N MET A 196 24.65 34.81 73.88
CA MET A 196 25.32 35.99 74.41
C MET A 196 24.80 36.35 75.81
N LEU A 197 23.47 36.34 76.01
CA LEU A 197 22.86 36.61 77.32
C LEU A 197 23.21 35.53 78.35
N SER A 198 23.27 34.27 77.92
CA SER A 198 23.61 33.11 78.78
C SER A 198 25.07 33.15 79.25
N SER A 199 25.96 33.74 78.46
CA SER A 199 27.39 33.87 78.76
C SER A 199 27.71 35.09 79.63
N MET A 200 26.74 35.93 79.97
CA MET A 200 26.97 37.13 80.78
C MET A 200 27.19 36.80 82.26
N ARG A 201 28.03 37.61 82.93
CA ARG A 201 28.29 37.51 84.38
C ARG A 201 27.05 37.77 85.24
N ASN A 202 26.13 38.62 84.78
CA ASN A 202 24.89 38.94 85.49
C ASN A 202 23.77 37.98 85.09
N ARG A 203 23.46 37.03 85.98
CA ARG A 203 22.50 35.93 85.73
C ARG A 203 21.04 36.35 85.72
N THR A 204 20.67 37.51 86.28
CA THR A 204 19.24 37.94 86.35
C THR A 204 18.71 38.41 85.01
N LYS A 205 19.56 38.98 84.15
CA LYS A 205 19.19 39.46 82.80
C LYS A 205 18.59 38.38 81.89
N LEU A 206 18.98 37.11 82.09
CA LEU A 206 18.40 35.99 81.34
C LEU A 206 16.96 35.72 81.77
N LEU A 207 16.67 35.83 83.07
CA LEU A 207 15.32 35.67 83.62
C LEU A 207 14.41 36.82 83.19
N GLU A 208 14.95 38.05 83.14
CA GLU A 208 14.23 39.23 82.63
C GLU A 208 13.86 39.07 81.14
N ALA A 209 14.67 38.35 80.35
CA ALA A 209 14.41 38.09 78.94
C ALA A 209 13.52 36.86 78.66
N LYS A 210 13.16 36.08 79.69
CA LYS A 210 12.42 34.81 79.54
C LYS A 210 11.11 34.97 78.77
N GLU A 211 10.26 35.91 79.18
CA GLU A 211 8.96 36.14 78.53
C GLU A 211 9.11 36.50 77.05
N ARG A 212 10.15 37.27 76.68
CA ARG A 212 10.42 37.64 75.29
C ARG A 212 10.75 36.43 74.43
N PHE A 213 11.56 35.50 74.94
CA PHE A 213 11.90 34.27 74.22
C PHE A 213 10.71 33.30 74.17
N ASP A 214 9.96 33.16 75.28
CA ASP A 214 8.74 32.34 75.32
C ASP A 214 7.71 32.85 74.29
N ASP A 215 7.49 34.17 74.22
CA ASP A 215 6.60 34.82 73.25
C ASP A 215 7.08 34.63 71.80
N TYR A 216 8.39 34.80 71.54
CA TYR A 216 8.97 34.56 70.22
C TYR A 216 8.77 33.10 69.77
N VAL A 217 9.07 32.13 70.63
CA VAL A 217 8.93 30.69 70.34
C VAL A 217 7.47 30.35 70.02
N ASN A 218 6.53 30.84 70.82
CA ASN A 218 5.10 30.58 70.61
C ASN A 218 4.62 31.18 69.28
N LYS A 219 4.94 32.45 68.99
CA LYS A 219 4.57 33.12 67.74
C LYS A 219 5.18 32.45 66.51
N THR A 220 6.45 32.06 66.57
CA THR A 220 7.12 31.38 65.46
C THR A 220 6.53 29.98 65.23
N ASN A 221 6.21 29.23 66.30
CA ASN A 221 5.56 27.93 66.18
C ASN A 221 4.16 28.02 65.56
N GLU A 222 3.34 29.01 65.94
CA GLU A 222 2.04 29.24 65.29
C GLU A 222 2.19 29.64 63.82
N LYS A 223 3.17 30.49 63.52
CA LYS A 223 3.47 30.88 62.14
C LYS A 223 3.91 29.69 61.29
N LEU A 224 4.74 28.80 61.81
CA LEU A 224 5.13 27.57 61.12
C LEU A 224 3.93 26.64 60.87
N LYS A 225 3.00 26.51 61.83
CA LYS A 225 1.75 25.76 61.65
C LYS A 225 0.86 26.35 60.55
N SER A 226 0.87 27.68 60.39
CA SER A 226 0.11 28.37 59.34
C SER A 226 0.72 28.22 57.93
N LEU A 227 2.02 27.91 57.83
CA LEU A 227 2.74 27.79 56.57
C LEU A 227 2.64 26.36 56.02
N GLN A 228 1.61 26.10 55.22
CA GLN A 228 1.45 24.80 54.56
C GLN A 228 2.15 24.74 53.21
N MET A 229 2.86 23.64 52.95
CA MET A 229 3.52 23.39 51.67
C MET A 229 2.45 23.31 50.55
N PRO A 230 2.62 24.04 49.44
CA PRO A 230 1.69 23.93 48.32
C PRO A 230 1.72 22.51 47.74
N PRO A 231 0.55 21.96 47.32
CA PRO A 231 0.49 20.62 46.72
C PRO A 231 1.24 20.58 45.39
N VAL A 232 1.95 19.48 45.16
CA VAL A 232 2.65 19.19 43.91
C VAL A 232 1.91 18.06 43.21
N THR A 233 1.51 18.30 41.97
CA THR A 233 0.91 17.28 41.10
C THR A 233 2.00 16.78 40.16
N ASP A 234 2.31 15.49 40.22
CA ASP A 234 3.22 14.85 39.29
C ASP A 234 2.48 14.48 38.01
N TYR A 235 2.95 14.95 36.86
CA TYR A 235 2.34 14.68 35.56
C TYR A 235 3.11 13.58 34.85
N PHE A 236 2.62 12.35 34.95
CA PHE A 236 3.15 11.22 34.19
C PHE A 236 2.29 10.99 32.94
N LEU A 237 2.90 11.04 31.76
CA LEU A 237 2.24 10.67 30.51
C LEU A 237 2.26 9.14 30.34
N GLU A 238 1.31 8.46 30.97
CA GLU A 238 1.02 7.05 30.75
C GLU A 238 0.27 6.86 29.41
N GLY A 239 0.61 5.82 28.63
CA GLY A 239 -0.08 5.47 27.38
C GLY A 239 0.78 5.46 26.11
N VAL A 240 2.09 5.77 26.18
CA VAL A 240 3.02 5.51 25.07
C VAL A 240 3.05 4.02 24.71
N ASP A 241 2.85 3.16 25.70
CA ASP A 241 2.83 1.70 25.55
C ASP A 241 1.65 1.22 24.66
N GLN A 242 0.57 2.01 24.58
CA GLN A 242 -0.59 1.72 23.74
C GLN A 242 -0.31 1.95 22.24
N LEU A 243 0.74 2.71 21.88
CA LEU A 243 1.19 2.81 20.49
C LEU A 243 1.63 1.46 19.93
N GLN A 244 2.12 0.56 20.78
CA GLN A 244 2.51 -0.78 20.34
C GLN A 244 1.30 -1.62 19.92
N SER A 245 0.17 -1.51 20.64
CA SER A 245 -1.09 -2.14 20.26
C SER A 245 -1.66 -1.55 18.97
N VAL A 246 -1.53 -0.23 18.77
CA VAL A 246 -1.91 0.41 17.50
C VAL A 246 -1.02 -0.07 16.36
N LYS A 247 0.29 -0.23 16.59
CA LYS A 247 1.24 -0.80 15.63
C LYS A 247 0.86 -2.24 15.26
N GLU A 248 0.48 -3.08 16.22
CA GLU A 248 -0.01 -4.44 15.98
C GLU A 248 -1.31 -4.49 15.17
N LYS A 249 -2.25 -3.59 15.45
CA LYS A 249 -3.48 -3.47 14.65
C LYS A 249 -3.21 -2.99 13.23
N ILE A 250 -2.24 -2.09 13.03
CA ILE A 250 -1.79 -1.68 11.69
C ILE A 250 -1.12 -2.86 10.97
N LEU A 251 -0.34 -3.67 11.67
CA LEU A 251 0.31 -4.87 11.14
C LEU A 251 -0.72 -5.93 10.69
N GLN A 252 -1.90 -5.99 11.29
CA GLN A 252 -2.98 -6.89 10.88
C GLN A 252 -3.73 -6.45 9.62
N CYS A 253 -3.57 -5.18 9.19
CA CYS A 253 -4.30 -4.62 8.05
C CYS A 253 -3.61 -4.81 6.69
N GLY A 254 -2.43 -5.46 6.62
CA GLY A 254 -1.73 -5.68 5.35
C GLY A 254 -0.95 -7.00 5.31
N GLU A 255 -1.10 -7.76 4.23
CA GLU A 255 -0.22 -8.90 3.93
C GLU A 255 1.20 -8.37 3.67
N TYR A 256 2.14 -8.75 4.54
CA TYR A 256 3.54 -8.40 4.42
C TYR A 256 4.26 -9.45 3.58
N VAL A 257 4.87 -9.03 2.47
CA VAL A 257 5.94 -9.80 1.82
C VAL A 257 7.25 -9.28 2.40
N GLU A 258 7.87 -10.07 3.26
CA GLU A 258 9.23 -9.82 3.74
C GLU A 258 10.18 -9.95 2.55
N ILE A 259 10.57 -8.82 1.95
CA ILE A 259 11.65 -8.82 0.96
C ILE A 259 12.92 -9.14 1.75
N SER A 260 13.44 -10.35 1.59
CA SER A 260 14.66 -10.82 2.24
C SER A 260 15.75 -9.75 2.07
N ARG A 261 16.28 -9.23 3.19
CA ARG A 261 17.37 -8.25 3.17
C ARG A 261 18.50 -8.78 2.30
N TYR A 262 18.95 -7.96 1.35
CA TYR A 262 20.14 -8.24 0.56
C TYR A 262 21.30 -8.59 1.50
N HIS A 263 21.88 -9.77 1.31
CA HIS A 263 22.90 -10.32 2.19
C HIS A 263 24.10 -10.75 1.36
N ASN A 264 25.26 -10.18 1.66
CA ASN A 264 26.52 -10.51 1.01
C ASN A 264 27.51 -11.10 2.05
N PRO A 265 27.60 -12.44 2.16
CA PRO A 265 28.42 -13.11 3.18
C PRO A 265 29.92 -12.78 3.06
N GLN A 266 30.40 -12.51 1.85
CA GLN A 266 31.81 -12.19 1.63
C GLN A 266 32.14 -10.79 2.15
N LEU A 267 31.21 -9.85 1.97
CA LEU A 267 31.35 -8.49 2.47
C LEU A 267 31.22 -8.43 3.99
N GLU A 268 30.29 -9.21 4.56
CA GLU A 268 30.10 -9.33 6.01
C GLU A 268 31.37 -9.85 6.70
N LYS A 269 31.93 -10.94 6.17
CA LYS A 269 33.19 -11.50 6.67
C LYS A 269 34.32 -10.47 6.62
N PHE A 270 34.46 -9.76 5.51
CA PHE A 270 35.48 -8.72 5.35
C PHE A 270 35.33 -7.55 6.33
N ILE A 271 34.10 -7.08 6.57
CA ILE A 271 33.82 -6.00 7.53
C ILE A 271 34.10 -6.48 8.96
N SER A 272 33.75 -7.72 9.29
CA SER A 272 34.00 -8.30 10.61
C SER A 272 35.48 -8.50 10.92
N GLU A 273 36.30 -8.75 9.90
CA GLU A 273 37.75 -8.98 10.02
C GLU A 273 38.57 -7.68 10.07
N ASN A 274 38.08 -6.59 9.45
CA ASN A 274 38.80 -5.31 9.32
C ASN A 274 38.11 -4.16 10.10
N GLY A 275 37.49 -4.50 11.22
CA GLY A 275 36.42 -3.77 11.90
C GLY A 275 36.71 -2.39 12.51
N THR A 276 37.30 -1.45 11.76
CA THR A 276 37.13 -0.01 12.03
C THR A 276 36.99 0.81 10.75
N LYS A 277 36.19 1.88 10.81
CA LYS A 277 35.89 2.79 9.67
C LYS A 277 37.14 3.44 9.04
N GLN A 278 38.28 3.39 9.74
CA GLN A 278 39.55 3.96 9.29
C GLN A 278 40.40 2.99 8.45
N GLU A 279 40.11 1.68 8.49
CA GLU A 279 40.91 0.62 7.84
C GLU A 279 40.20 -0.07 6.67
N LEU A 280 38.91 0.21 6.45
CA LEU A 280 38.14 -0.32 5.33
C LEU A 280 38.52 0.37 4.01
N ASP A 281 39.53 -0.16 3.31
CA ASP A 281 39.82 0.25 1.93
C ASP A 281 38.85 -0.42 0.94
N LEU A 282 37.82 0.34 0.55
CA LEU A 282 36.80 -0.08 -0.42
C LEU A 282 37.16 0.31 -1.87
N LYS A 283 38.29 1.01 -2.11
CA LYS A 283 38.59 1.65 -3.40
C LYS A 283 38.87 0.68 -4.55
N LEU A 284 39.21 -0.57 -4.25
CA LEU A 284 39.57 -1.60 -5.24
C LEU A 284 38.47 -2.63 -5.51
N ARG A 285 37.23 -2.41 -5.03
CA ARG A 285 36.11 -3.35 -5.23
C ARG A 285 35.00 -2.73 -6.07
N ASN A 286 34.53 -3.48 -7.06
CA ASN A 286 33.29 -3.20 -7.78
C ASN A 286 32.12 -3.52 -6.85
N LEU A 287 31.74 -2.57 -5.99
CA LEU A 287 30.58 -2.68 -5.11
C LEU A 287 29.34 -2.18 -5.85
N THR A 288 28.23 -2.91 -5.72
CA THR A 288 26.93 -2.46 -6.20
C THR A 288 26.31 -1.48 -5.20
N ASP A 289 25.26 -0.74 -5.62
CA ASP A 289 24.51 0.13 -4.70
C ASP A 289 23.92 -0.65 -3.52
N SER A 290 23.52 -1.92 -3.73
CA SER A 290 23.04 -2.82 -2.68
C SER A 290 24.14 -3.21 -1.69
N ASP A 291 25.39 -3.40 -2.15
CA ASP A 291 26.55 -3.63 -1.29
C ASP A 291 26.85 -2.40 -0.43
N MET A 292 26.77 -1.20 -1.01
CA MET A 292 27.02 0.05 -0.29
C MET A 292 25.99 0.30 0.82
N ILE A 293 24.72 -0.05 0.57
CA ILE A 293 23.66 0.00 1.60
C ILE A 293 23.94 -1.03 2.69
N PHE A 294 24.33 -2.26 2.33
CA PHE A 294 24.68 -3.32 3.28
C PHE A 294 25.87 -2.94 4.18
N VAL A 295 26.92 -2.32 3.63
CA VAL A 295 28.06 -1.78 4.39
C VAL A 295 27.60 -0.71 5.37
N ALA A 296 26.74 0.22 4.93
CA ALA A 296 26.26 1.32 5.76
C ALA A 296 25.45 0.82 6.98
N ASP A 297 24.60 -0.19 6.77
CA ASP A 297 23.82 -0.82 7.84
C ASP A 297 24.69 -1.61 8.82
N MET A 298 25.68 -2.36 8.32
CA MET A 298 26.63 -3.08 9.18
C MET A 298 27.48 -2.11 10.03
N LEU A 299 27.94 -1.01 9.45
CA LEU A 299 28.70 0.01 10.19
C LEU A 299 27.84 0.76 11.23
N ARG A 300 26.55 1.01 10.95
CA ARG A 300 25.61 1.60 11.93
C ARG A 300 25.46 0.73 13.17
N ASN A 301 25.41 -0.58 13.01
CA ASN A 301 25.29 -1.51 14.14
C ASN A 301 26.61 -1.66 14.93
N SER A 302 27.76 -1.41 14.30
CA SER A 302 29.08 -1.48 14.94
C SER A 302 29.43 -0.27 15.82
N THR A 303 28.75 0.89 15.64
CA THR A 303 28.88 2.01 16.56
C THR A 303 28.11 1.72 17.84
N VAL A 304 28.81 1.19 18.86
CA VAL A 304 28.35 1.04 20.24
C VAL A 304 27.61 2.31 20.68
N GLN A 305 26.28 2.24 20.79
CA GLN A 305 25.50 3.22 21.55
C GLN A 305 25.95 3.11 23.00
N LYS A 306 26.77 4.06 23.47
CA LYS A 306 27.07 4.22 24.89
C LYS A 306 25.78 4.68 25.58
N TYR A 307 25.12 3.77 26.29
CA TYR A 307 24.08 4.14 27.25
C TYR A 307 24.74 4.78 28.47
N PHE A 308 24.24 5.93 28.90
CA PHE A 308 24.50 6.45 30.23
C PHE A 308 23.59 5.68 31.20
N LEU A 309 24.15 4.71 31.93
CA LEU A 309 23.50 4.20 33.14
C LEU A 309 23.66 5.26 34.22
N ARG A 310 22.60 5.99 34.52
CA ARG A 310 22.53 6.77 35.76
C ARG A 310 22.14 5.79 36.86
N THR A 311 23.13 5.27 37.56
CA THR A 311 22.94 4.51 38.81
C THR A 311 22.23 5.43 39.80
N THR A 312 20.93 5.22 40.01
CA THR A 312 20.25 5.72 41.21
C THR A 312 20.64 4.78 42.36
N ALA A 313 21.83 5.01 42.92
CA ALA A 313 22.10 4.61 44.29
C ALA A 313 21.50 5.68 45.20
N PHE A 314 20.27 5.46 45.65
CA PHE A 314 19.80 6.03 46.90
C PHE A 314 20.29 5.10 48.03
N LEU A 315 21.27 5.62 48.77
CA LEU A 315 21.59 5.44 50.20
C LEU A 315 20.99 4.24 50.95
N GLU A 316 21.87 3.40 51.49
CA GLU A 316 22.10 3.34 52.94
C GLU A 316 23.53 3.81 53.25
#